data_AF-A0A1M4YUK9-F1
#
_entry.id   AF-A0A1M4YUK9-F1
#
_cell.length_a   1.000
_cell.length_b   1.000
_cell.length_c   1.000
_cell.angle_alpha   90.00
_cell.angle_beta   90.00
_cell.angle_gamma   90.00
#
_symmetry.space_group_name_H-M   'P 1'
#
loop_
_entity.id
_entity.type
_entity.pdbx_description
1 polymer ?
#
loop_
_entity_poly.entity_id
_entity_poly.type
_entity_poly.pdbx_seq_one_letter_code
_entity_poly.pdbx_strand_id
1 'polypeptide(L)'
;MTGTLQKLIDGRYELTAYCHACDHRREIDLNAMAKRFGPDAPVLGAIEGKSATIAARALRCSVAGCRSYRTSFRISPSTSRGSGLLPK
;
A
#
# COMPACT_ATOMS: atom_id res chain seq x y z
N MET A 1 -6.66 -10.95 -0.74
CA MET A 1 -7.32 -10.12 -1.77
C MET A 1 -6.26 -9.61 -2.74
N THR A 2 -6.33 -10.04 -4.00
CA THR A 2 -5.54 -9.51 -5.13
C THR A 2 -6.42 -8.51 -5.88
N GLY A 3 -5.98 -7.27 -5.99
CA GLY A 3 -6.68 -6.22 -6.74
C GLY A 3 -5.71 -5.49 -7.67
N THR A 4 -6.21 -4.84 -8.70
CA THR A 4 -5.41 -3.93 -9.55
C THR A 4 -5.44 -2.51 -9.00
N LEU A 5 -4.45 -1.69 -9.37
CA LEU A 5 -4.45 -0.27 -9.04
C LEU A 5 -5.74 0.41 -9.50
N GLN A 6 -6.25 0.07 -10.67
CA GLN A 6 -7.50 0.60 -11.20
C GLN A 6 -8.68 0.33 -10.27
N LYS A 7 -8.80 -0.88 -9.72
CA LYS A 7 -9.87 -1.24 -8.79
C LYS A 7 -9.83 -0.42 -7.51
N LEU A 8 -8.62 -0.14 -7.03
CA LEU A 8 -8.40 0.68 -5.83
C LEU A 8 -8.71 2.16 -6.10
N ILE A 9 -8.35 2.66 -7.29
CA ILE A 9 -8.67 4.04 -7.71
C ILE A 9 -10.18 4.22 -7.89
N ASP A 10 -10.82 3.28 -8.58
CA ASP A 10 -12.26 3.29 -8.86
C ASP A 10 -13.07 3.26 -7.54
N GLY A 11 -12.67 2.39 -6.62
CA GLY A 11 -13.27 2.31 -5.29
C GLY A 11 -12.85 3.41 -4.31
N ARG A 12 -12.09 4.42 -4.76
CA ARG A 12 -11.55 5.51 -3.93
C ARG A 12 -10.92 4.99 -2.64
N TYR A 13 -10.02 4.04 -2.76
CA TYR A 13 -9.26 3.54 -1.63
C TYR A 13 -8.01 4.38 -1.39
N GLU A 14 -7.57 4.45 -0.14
CA GLU A 14 -6.29 5.02 0.27
C GLU A 14 -5.37 3.88 0.69
N LEU A 15 -4.11 3.94 0.23
CA LEU A 15 -3.11 2.94 0.51
C LEU A 15 -2.01 3.56 1.37
N THR A 16 -1.96 3.17 2.64
CA THR A 16 -0.90 3.61 3.56
C THR A 16 0.10 2.49 3.71
N ALA A 17 1.35 2.71 3.29
CA ALA A 17 2.46 1.80 3.53
C ALA A 17 3.07 2.05 4.91
N TYR A 18 3.48 0.97 5.58
CA TYR A 18 4.12 0.97 6.89
C TYR A 18 5.42 0.18 6.80
N CYS A 19 6.49 0.71 7.38
CA CYS A 19 7.76 0.02 7.50
C CYS A 19 7.95 -0.45 8.94
N HIS A 20 7.99 -1.76 9.17
CA HIS A 20 8.17 -2.35 10.50
C HIS A 20 9.62 -2.31 11.00
N ALA A 21 10.56 -1.82 10.18
CA ALA A 21 11.96 -1.71 10.59
C ALA A 21 12.29 -0.34 11.21
N CYS A 22 11.65 0.74 10.74
CA CYS A 22 11.88 2.11 11.24
C CYS A 22 10.59 2.80 11.68
N ASP A 23 9.49 2.05 11.81
CA ASP A 23 8.14 2.51 12.14
C ASP A 23 7.61 3.68 11.27
N HIS A 24 8.16 3.81 10.06
CA HIS A 24 7.77 4.88 9.15
C HIS A 24 6.53 4.50 8.37
N ARG A 25 5.55 5.41 8.30
CA ARG A 25 4.37 5.26 7.44
C ARG A 25 4.36 6.31 6.35
N ARG A 26 3.87 5.93 5.18
CA ARG A 26 3.69 6.84 4.06
C ARG A 26 2.46 6.47 3.24
N GLU A 27 1.68 7.49 2.93
CA GLU A 27 0.56 7.38 2.02
C GLU A 27 1.09 7.26 0.59
N ILE A 28 0.55 6.27 -0.13
CA ILE A 28 0.90 5.95 -1.50
C ILE A 28 -0.21 6.48 -2.40
N ASP A 29 0.13 7.44 -3.24
CA ASP A 29 -0.77 7.91 -4.30
C ASP A 29 -1.00 6.81 -5.33
N LEU A 30 -2.16 6.17 -5.25
CA LEU A 30 -2.56 5.13 -6.20
C LEU A 30 -2.61 5.66 -7.63
N ASN A 31 -3.04 6.91 -7.83
CA ASN A 31 -3.11 7.55 -9.15
C ASN A 31 -1.71 7.73 -9.76
N ALA A 32 -0.74 8.18 -8.94
CA ALA A 32 0.65 8.28 -9.35
C ALA A 32 1.27 6.90 -9.64
N MET A 33 0.92 5.88 -8.84
CA MET A 33 1.34 4.50 -9.08
C MET A 33 0.76 3.94 -10.38
N ALA A 34 -0.53 4.16 -10.66
CA ALA A 34 -1.18 3.69 -11.89
C ALA A 34 -0.59 4.38 -13.12
N LYS A 35 -0.28 5.67 -13.02
CA LYS A 35 0.41 6.41 -14.09
C LYS A 35 1.83 5.86 -14.35
N ARG A 36 2.50 5.33 -13.34
CA ARG A 36 3.89 4.85 -13.43
C ARG A 36 4.01 3.37 -13.81
N PHE A 37 3.12 2.53 -13.31
CA PHE A 37 3.15 1.07 -13.49
C PHE A 37 2.05 0.52 -14.41
N GLY A 38 1.04 1.33 -14.71
CA GLY A 38 -0.16 0.94 -15.42
C GLY A 38 -1.35 0.69 -14.49
N PRO A 39 -2.58 0.99 -14.93
CA PRO A 39 -3.81 0.78 -14.15
C PRO A 39 -4.06 -0.69 -13.83
N ASP A 40 -3.64 -1.61 -14.70
CA ASP A 40 -3.74 -3.07 -14.53
C ASP A 40 -2.66 -3.67 -13.61
N ALA A 41 -1.78 -2.85 -13.04
CA ALA A 41 -0.74 -3.37 -12.18
C ALA A 41 -1.33 -4.03 -10.92
N PRO A 42 -0.94 -5.28 -10.61
CA PRO A 42 -1.43 -5.98 -9.43
C PRO A 42 -0.87 -5.36 -8.15
N VAL A 43 -1.74 -5.22 -7.15
CA VAL A 43 -1.43 -4.74 -5.82
C VAL A 43 -1.66 -5.88 -4.83
N LEU A 44 -0.60 -6.23 -4.12
CA LEU A 44 -0.51 -7.38 -3.24
C LEU A 44 -0.05 -6.91 -1.86
N GLY A 45 -0.96 -7.00 -0.88
CA GLY A 45 -0.66 -6.72 0.52
C GLY A 45 0.50 -7.56 1.02
N ALA A 46 1.19 -7.07 2.05
CA ALA A 46 2.04 -7.93 2.83
C ALA A 46 1.16 -9.01 3.46
N ILE A 47 1.29 -10.23 2.96
CA ILE A 47 0.73 -11.43 3.57
C ILE A 47 1.78 -12.00 4.50
N GLU A 48 1.37 -12.74 5.53
CA GLU A 48 2.25 -13.31 6.54
C GLU A 48 3.49 -13.97 5.90
N GLY A 49 4.68 -13.41 6.18
CA GLY A 49 5.96 -13.85 5.60
C GLY A 49 6.38 -13.24 4.25
N LYS A 50 5.59 -12.39 3.59
CA LYS A 50 5.95 -11.72 2.33
C LYS A 50 5.77 -10.20 2.38
N SER A 51 6.72 -9.48 1.78
CA SER A 51 6.64 -8.04 1.62
C SER A 51 5.47 -7.63 0.75
N ALA A 52 4.89 -6.49 1.06
CA ALA A 52 3.95 -5.84 0.17
C ALA A 52 4.57 -5.60 -1.21
N THR A 53 3.84 -5.93 -2.27
CA THR A 53 4.29 -5.77 -3.67
C THR A 53 3.28 -4.95 -4.47
N ILE A 54 3.77 -4.01 -5.27
CA ILE A 54 2.99 -3.21 -6.23
C ILE A 54 3.59 -3.47 -7.60
N ALA A 55 2.78 -3.85 -8.58
CA ALA A 55 3.25 -4.20 -9.93
C ALA A 55 4.33 -5.30 -9.91
N ALA A 56 4.16 -6.30 -9.03
CA ALA A 56 5.15 -7.35 -8.76
C ALA A 56 6.53 -6.85 -8.23
N ARG A 57 6.63 -5.59 -7.78
CA ARG A 57 7.82 -5.03 -7.15
C ARG A 57 7.62 -4.86 -5.65
N ALA A 58 8.54 -5.39 -4.86
CA ALA A 58 8.51 -5.25 -3.41
C ALA A 58 8.69 -3.78 -3.02
N LEU A 59 7.84 -3.32 -2.10
CA LEU A 59 8.02 -2.02 -1.48
C LEU A 59 9.30 -2.04 -0.65
N ARG A 60 10.06 -0.95 -0.77
CA ARG A 60 11.28 -0.71 0.00
C ARG A 60 11.11 0.60 0.73
N CYS A 61 11.52 0.62 2.00
CA CYS A 61 11.54 1.87 2.73
C CYS A 61 12.51 2.85 2.05
N SER A 62 12.06 4.10 1.89
CA SER A 62 12.83 5.19 1.27
C SER A 62 13.55 6.07 2.30
N VAL A 63 13.43 5.76 3.59
CA VAL A 63 14.10 6.48 4.67
C VAL A 63 15.61 6.29 4.56
N ALA A 64 16.36 7.39 4.67
CA ALA A 64 17.81 7.37 4.69
C ALA A 64 18.29 6.52 5.89
N GLY A 65 18.94 5.38 5.60
CA GLY A 65 19.39 4.40 6.59
C GLY A 65 18.50 3.16 6.74
N CYS A 66 17.23 3.21 6.32
CA CYS A 66 16.34 2.05 6.35
C CYS A 66 15.99 1.60 4.93
N ARG A 67 16.60 0.49 4.50
CA ARG A 67 16.44 -0.11 3.15
C ARG A 67 15.68 -1.44 3.19
N SER A 68 14.98 -1.69 4.29
CA SER A 68 14.29 -2.94 4.58
C SER A 68 13.10 -3.16 3.65
N TYR A 69 12.87 -4.44 3.33
CA TYR A 69 11.69 -4.92 2.61
C TYR A 69 10.56 -5.36 3.56
N ARG A 70 10.75 -5.21 4.87
CA ARG A 70 9.71 -5.46 5.89
C ARG A 70 8.70 -4.31 5.90
N THR A 71 7.96 -4.21 4.81
CA THR A 71 6.90 -3.22 4.64
C THR A 71 5.56 -3.93 4.50
N SER A 72 4.59 -3.46 5.25
CA SER A 72 3.18 -3.77 5.05
C SER A 72 2.46 -2.58 4.45
N PHE A 73 1.24 -2.78 3.97
CA PHE A 73 0.36 -1.65 3.71
C PHE A 73 -1.05 -1.99 4.14
N ARG A 74 -1.80 -0.95 4.45
CA ARG A 74 -3.22 -1.02 4.73
C ARG A 74 -3.96 -0.31 3.60
N ILE A 75 -5.00 -0.97 3.11
CA ILE A 75 -5.97 -0.37 2.20
C ILE A 75 -7.18 -0.01 3.04
N SER A 76 -7.52 1.27 3.08
CA SER A 76 -8.73 1.77 3.73
C SER A 76 -9.59 2.44 2.67
N PRO A 77 -10.93 2.27 2.66
CA PRO A 77 -11.77 3.08 1.80
C PRO A 77 -11.64 4.55 2.22
N SER A 78 -11.44 5.47 1.27
CA SER A 78 -11.43 6.92 1.52
C SER A 78 -12.86 7.40 1.74
N THR A 79 -13.56 6.84 2.72
CA THR A 79 -14.83 7.38 3.17
C THR A 79 -14.50 8.64 3.95
N SER A 80 -14.61 9.78 3.27
CA SER A 80 -14.80 11.08 3.88
C SER A 80 -16.12 11.05 4.66
N ARG A 81 -16.05 10.44 5.85
CA ARG A 81 -16.93 10.48 7.03
C ARG A 81 -16.78 9.16 7.81
N GLY A 82 -16.13 9.24 8.97
CA GLY A 82 -16.25 8.26 10.06
C GLY A 82 -15.34 7.04 9.99
N SER A 83 -14.06 7.20 10.30
CA SER A 83 -13.19 6.09 10.71
C SER A 83 -13.63 5.55 12.08
N GLY A 84 -14.61 4.64 12.08
CA GLY A 84 -14.90 3.76 13.20
C GLY A 84 -13.95 2.57 13.20
N LEU A 85 -13.06 2.56 14.19
CA LEU A 85 -12.39 1.42 14.87
C LEU A 85 -11.95 0.16 14.08
N LEU A 86 -10.65 -0.14 14.23
CA LEU A 86 -10.08 -1.49 14.20
C LEU A 86 -10.86 -2.48 15.10
N PRO A 87 -11.11 -3.73 14.68
CA PRO A 87 -11.16 -4.83 15.63
C PRO A 87 -9.73 -5.19 16.10
N LYS A 88 -9.63 -5.55 17.39
CA LYS A 88 -8.42 -5.91 18.13
C LYS A 88 -7.83 -7.24 17.70
#